data_AF-A0A6P4FKI8-F1
#
_entry.id   AF-A0A6P4FKI8-F1
#
_cell.length_a   1.000
_cell.length_b   1.000
_cell.length_c   1.000
_cell.angle_alpha   90.00
_cell.angle_beta   90.00
_cell.angle_gamma   90.00
#
_symmetry.space_group_name_H-M   'P 1'
#
loop_
_entity.id
_entity.type
_entity.pdbx_description
1 polymer ?
#
loop_
_entity_poly.entity_id
_entity_poly.type
_entity_poly.pdbx_seq_one_letter_code
_entity_poly.pdbx_strand_id
1 'polypeptide(L)'
;MRPEELGFLRYLKAAKVPLNEFEFSWQKIADIQLQLEKLIAKNYFLNQSAKEAFKSYVRAYDSHQLKQIFNVNTLDLQAVSKSFGFLVPPVVDLKVGAARRERPEKRVGGGGFGFYKQMNEGSASKQRHFKQVNRDQAKKFTR
;
A
#
# COMPACT_ATOMS: atom_id res chain seq x y z
N MET A 1 1.11 -1.25 15.04
CA MET A 1 1.52 -0.94 13.66
C MET A 1 2.57 -1.96 13.23
N ARG A 2 2.55 -2.37 11.97
CA ARG A 2 3.60 -3.28 11.45
C ARG A 2 4.91 -2.51 11.27
N PRO A 3 6.08 -3.18 11.41
CA PRO A 3 7.37 -2.50 11.31
C PRO A 3 7.57 -1.80 9.96
N GLU A 4 7.01 -2.34 8.88
CA GLU A 4 7.08 -1.75 7.54
C GLU A 4 6.30 -0.42 7.46
N GLU A 5 5.21 -0.29 8.22
CA GLU A 5 4.35 0.89 8.25
C GLU A 5 5.01 2.08 8.96
N LEU A 6 6.05 1.87 9.77
CA LEU A 6 6.81 2.98 10.35
C LEU A 6 7.43 3.88 9.28
N GLY A 7 7.72 3.33 8.09
CA GLY A 7 8.17 4.11 6.93
C GLY A 7 7.18 5.22 6.56
N PHE A 8 5.89 5.04 6.84
CA PHE A 8 4.85 6.04 6.59
C PHE A 8 4.97 7.26 7.51
N LEU A 9 5.47 7.08 8.74
CA LEU A 9 5.70 8.20 9.65
C LEU A 9 6.77 9.17 9.10
N ARG A 10 7.79 8.63 8.43
CA ARG A 10 8.81 9.44 7.73
C ARG A 10 8.18 10.28 6.63
N TYR A 11 7.21 9.72 5.90
CA TYR A 11 6.45 10.43 4.87
C TYR A 11 5.63 11.57 5.49
N LEU A 12 4.89 11.33 6.58
CA LEU A 12 4.10 12.35 7.25
C LEU A 12 4.97 13.48 7.82
N LYS A 13 6.14 13.14 8.37
CA LYS A 13 7.11 14.12 8.86
C LYS A 13 7.67 14.99 7.74
N ALA A 14 7.98 14.40 6.57
CA ALA A 14 8.39 15.15 5.38
C ALA A 14 7.28 16.07 4.85
N ALA A 15 6.01 15.64 4.95
CA ALA A 15 4.84 16.43 4.63
C ALA A 15 4.47 17.49 5.70
N LYS A 16 5.28 17.63 6.76
CA LYS A 16 5.09 18.58 7.87
C LYS A 16 3.75 18.42 8.60
N VAL A 17 3.24 17.19 8.70
CA VAL A 17 2.05 16.88 9.49
C VAL A 17 2.45 16.69 10.96
N PRO A 18 1.79 17.35 11.94
CA PRO A 18 2.08 17.13 13.36
C PRO A 18 1.68 15.69 13.76
N LEU A 19 2.57 15.01 14.48
CA LEU A 19 2.38 13.64 14.94
C LEU A 19 2.25 13.64 16.47
N ASN A 20 1.20 12.99 16.97
CA ASN A 20 1.02 12.73 18.40
C ASN A 20 1.34 11.27 18.68
N GLU A 21 2.17 11.03 19.69
CA GLU A 21 2.53 9.68 20.12
C GLU A 21 1.52 9.20 21.16
N PHE A 22 1.07 7.95 20.99
CA PHE A 22 0.18 7.27 21.93
C PHE A 22 0.88 6.04 22.46
N GLU A 23 1.05 5.97 23.78
CA GLU A 23 1.59 4.79 24.45
C GLU A 23 0.45 4.00 25.09
N PHE A 24 0.40 2.70 24.79
CA PHE A 24 -0.61 1.80 25.34
C PHE A 24 0.05 0.84 26.34
N SER A 25 -0.51 0.75 27.54
CA SER A 25 -0.10 -0.24 28.53
C SER A 25 -0.76 -1.59 28.21
N TRP A 26 0.03 -2.55 27.74
CA TRP A 26 -0.43 -3.91 27.42
C TRP A 26 -0.98 -4.66 28.64
N GLN A 27 -0.58 -4.29 29.86
CA GLN A 27 -1.04 -4.90 31.10
C GLN A 27 -2.53 -4.62 31.38
N LYS A 28 -3.09 -3.57 30.78
CA LYS A 28 -4.50 -3.18 30.96
C LYS A 28 -5.42 -3.77 29.88
N ILE A 29 -4.85 -4.46 28.90
CA ILE A 29 -5.59 -5.02 27.76
C ILE A 29 -5.95 -6.46 28.10
N ALA A 30 -7.24 -6.74 28.24
CA ALA A 30 -7.73 -8.10 28.42
C ALA A 30 -7.54 -8.92 27.13
N ASP A 31 -7.18 -10.20 27.26
CA ASP A 31 -7.17 -11.12 26.13
C ASP A 31 -8.62 -11.49 25.75
N ILE A 32 -9.11 -10.89 24.67
CA ILE A 32 -10.46 -11.08 24.14
C ILE A 32 -10.49 -11.95 22.89
N GLN A 33 -9.36 -12.53 22.48
CA GLN A 33 -9.26 -13.21 21.18
C GLN A 33 -10.30 -14.33 21.04
N LEU A 34 -10.39 -15.20 22.04
CA LEU A 34 -11.32 -16.34 22.05
C LEU A 34 -12.79 -15.91 22.10
N GLN A 35 -13.08 -14.75 22.70
CA GLN A 35 -14.44 -14.21 22.76
C GLN A 35 -14.86 -13.63 21.41
N LEU A 36 -13.95 -12.92 20.74
CA LEU A 36 -14.16 -12.36 19.42
C LEU A 36 -14.41 -13.45 18.38
N GLU A 37 -13.56 -14.49 18.38
CA GLU A 37 -13.71 -15.65 17.49
C GLU A 37 -15.06 -16.34 17.66
N LYS A 38 -15.49 -16.58 18.92
CA LYS A 38 -16.79 -17.18 19.23
C LYS A 38 -17.95 -16.30 18.76
N LEU A 39 -17.85 -14.98 18.94
CA LEU A 39 -18.90 -14.04 18.57
C LEU A 39 -19.09 -13.98 17.04
N ILE A 40 -17.98 -13.91 16.31
CA ILE A 40 -17.96 -13.85 14.84
C ILE A 40 -18.37 -15.19 14.22
N ALA A 41 -18.04 -16.32 14.86
CA ALA A 41 -18.48 -17.64 14.39
C ALA A 41 -20.00 -17.85 14.59
N LYS A 42 -20.58 -17.35 15.69
CA LYS A 42 -21.99 -17.55 16.01
C LYS A 42 -22.93 -16.63 15.24
N ASN A 43 -22.54 -15.38 15.00
CA ASN A 43 -23.41 -14.40 14.35
C ASN A 43 -23.14 -14.32 12.85
N TYR A 44 -24.12 -14.71 12.05
CA TYR A 44 -24.04 -14.69 10.58
C TYR A 44 -23.72 -13.29 10.01
N PHE A 45 -24.39 -12.24 10.49
CA PHE A 45 -24.19 -10.88 9.99
C PHE A 45 -22.80 -10.35 10.34
N LEU A 46 -22.31 -10.61 11.55
CA LEU A 46 -20.95 -10.23 11.93
C LEU A 46 -19.91 -11.02 11.14
N ASN A 47 -20.13 -12.32 10.92
CA ASN A 47 -19.27 -13.14 10.10
C ASN A 47 -19.15 -12.61 8.67
N GLN A 48 -20.29 -12.29 8.05
CA GLN A 48 -20.35 -11.77 6.69
C GLN A 48 -19.68 -10.39 6.60
N SER A 49 -19.99 -9.49 7.52
CA SER A 49 -19.37 -8.16 7.60
C SER A 49 -17.86 -8.24 7.81
N ALA A 50 -17.39 -9.12 8.70
CA ALA A 50 -15.96 -9.33 8.93
C ALA A 50 -15.25 -9.90 7.68
N LYS A 51 -15.90 -10.77 6.90
CA LYS A 51 -15.34 -11.28 5.63
C LYS A 51 -15.20 -10.17 4.60
N GLU A 52 -16.19 -9.29 4.52
CA GLU A 52 -16.16 -8.12 3.64
C GLU A 52 -15.09 -7.12 4.07
N ALA A 53 -14.94 -6.89 5.38
CA ALA A 53 -13.89 -6.04 5.95
C ALA A 53 -12.49 -6.61 5.70
N PHE A 54 -12.30 -7.92 5.83
CA PHE A 54 -11.03 -8.57 5.49
C PHE A 54 -10.70 -8.40 4.01
N LYS A 55 -11.67 -8.63 3.12
CA LYS A 55 -11.48 -8.41 1.67
C LYS A 55 -11.17 -6.95 1.36
N SER A 56 -11.85 -5.99 1.98
CA SER A 56 -11.62 -4.56 1.74
C SER A 56 -10.25 -4.12 2.25
N TYR A 57 -9.80 -4.62 3.40
CA TYR A 57 -8.47 -4.39 3.94
C TYR A 57 -7.39 -4.83 2.95
N VAL A 58 -7.44 -6.09 2.49
CA VAL A 58 -6.41 -6.59 1.56
C VAL A 58 -6.47 -5.87 0.21
N ARG A 59 -7.66 -5.52 -0.29
CA ARG A 59 -7.82 -4.70 -1.50
C ARG A 59 -7.25 -3.28 -1.34
N ALA A 60 -7.35 -2.68 -0.16
CA ALA A 60 -6.78 -1.37 0.11
C ALA A 60 -5.24 -1.42 0.02
N TYR A 61 -4.63 -2.49 0.51
CA TYR A 61 -3.19 -2.75 0.32
C TYR A 61 -2.84 -2.90 -1.17
N ASP A 62 -3.68 -3.60 -1.93
CA ASP A 62 -3.48 -3.77 -3.38
C ASP A 62 -3.71 -2.48 -4.19
N SER A 63 -4.55 -1.55 -3.73
CA SER A 63 -4.77 -0.27 -4.41
C SER A 63 -3.82 0.85 -3.95
N HIS A 64 -3.14 0.68 -2.81
CA HIS A 64 -2.30 1.73 -2.24
C HIS A 64 -1.11 2.11 -3.14
N GLN A 65 -0.77 3.40 -3.23
CA GLN A 65 0.30 3.87 -4.13
C GLN A 65 1.71 3.56 -3.63
N LEU A 66 1.96 3.70 -2.32
CA LEU A 66 3.26 3.44 -1.70
C LEU A 66 3.48 1.92 -1.51
N LYS A 67 3.84 1.23 -2.59
CA LYS A 67 4.04 -0.23 -2.59
C LYS A 67 5.24 -0.70 -1.78
N GLN A 68 6.22 0.17 -1.55
CA GLN A 68 7.35 -0.14 -0.65
C GLN A 68 6.92 -0.29 0.81
N ILE A 69 5.85 0.40 1.21
CA ILE A 69 5.37 0.43 2.61
C ILE A 69 4.15 -0.50 2.76
N PHE A 70 3.18 -0.36 1.85
CA PHE A 70 1.94 -1.12 1.86
C PHE A 70 1.95 -2.15 0.73
N ASN A 71 2.64 -3.27 0.97
CA ASN A 71 2.74 -4.40 0.05
C ASN A 71 1.84 -5.56 0.50
N VAL A 72 1.05 -6.10 -0.44
CA VAL A 72 0.21 -7.28 -0.21
C VAL A 72 1.05 -8.55 -0.08
N ASN A 73 2.17 -8.64 -0.80
CA ASN A 73 3.00 -9.86 -0.82
C ASN A 73 3.73 -10.11 0.50
N THR A 74 4.00 -9.05 1.27
CA THR A 74 4.64 -9.15 2.60
C THR A 74 3.61 -9.22 3.73
N LEU A 75 2.31 -9.19 3.41
CA LEU A 75 1.24 -9.22 4.38
C LEU A 75 0.97 -10.66 4.83
N ASP A 76 1.12 -10.93 6.12
CA ASP A 76 0.69 -12.20 6.70
C ASP A 76 -0.84 -12.26 6.80
N LEU A 77 -1.47 -12.88 5.81
CA LEU A 77 -2.93 -13.05 5.75
C LEU A 77 -3.48 -13.84 6.93
N GLN A 78 -2.69 -14.74 7.53
CA GLN A 78 -3.12 -15.54 8.66
C GLN A 78 -3.20 -14.68 9.93
N ALA A 79 -2.16 -13.91 10.23
CA ALA A 79 -2.19 -12.96 11.35
C ALA A 79 -3.29 -11.91 11.18
N VAL A 80 -3.47 -11.38 9.97
CA VAL A 80 -4.56 -10.44 9.68
C VAL A 80 -5.91 -11.13 9.90
N SER A 81 -6.12 -12.36 9.45
CA SER A 81 -7.40 -13.05 9.64
C SER A 81 -7.78 -13.22 11.11
N LYS A 82 -6.80 -13.46 11.99
CA LYS A 82 -7.01 -13.53 13.45
C LYS A 82 -7.49 -12.20 14.04
N SER A 83 -7.00 -11.07 13.52
CA SER A 83 -7.44 -9.74 13.96
C SER A 83 -8.90 -9.42 13.59
N PHE A 84 -9.43 -10.07 12.55
CA PHE A 84 -10.85 -10.06 12.20
C PHE A 84 -11.65 -11.17 12.90
N GLY A 85 -11.04 -11.88 13.85
CA GLY A 85 -11.65 -12.97 14.61
C GLY A 85 -11.98 -14.23 13.80
N PHE A 86 -11.24 -14.46 12.71
CA PHE A 86 -11.29 -15.72 11.97
C PHE A 86 -10.19 -16.68 12.40
N LEU A 87 -10.55 -17.93 12.61
CA LEU A 87 -9.60 -19.01 12.89
C LEU A 87 -8.93 -19.52 11.61
N VAL A 88 -9.68 -19.51 10.50
CA VAL A 88 -9.21 -19.88 9.16
C VAL A 88 -9.33 -18.66 8.26
N PRO A 89 -8.27 -18.28 7.53
CA PRO A 89 -8.32 -17.11 6.65
C PRO A 89 -9.37 -17.32 5.55
N PRO A 90 -10.31 -16.38 5.38
CA PRO A 90 -11.29 -16.47 4.30
C PRO A 90 -10.61 -16.21 2.95
N VAL A 91 -11.14 -16.84 1.89
CA VAL A 91 -10.60 -16.69 0.54
C VAL A 91 -10.75 -15.25 0.05
N VAL A 92 -9.66 -14.70 -0.49
CA VAL A 92 -9.63 -13.37 -1.11
C VAL A 92 -9.09 -13.51 -2.52
N ASP A 93 -9.85 -13.01 -3.48
CA ASP A 93 -9.40 -12.92 -4.87
C ASP A 93 -8.39 -11.79 -5.00
N LEU A 94 -7.12 -12.18 -4.90
CA LEU A 94 -6.00 -11.29 -5.14
C LEU A 94 -5.67 -11.31 -6.62
N LYS A 95 -5.81 -10.18 -7.31
CA LYS A 95 -5.32 -10.02 -8.69
C LYS A 95 -3.79 -9.88 -8.74
N VAL A 96 -3.09 -10.67 -7.93
CA VAL A 96 -1.62 -10.63 -7.77
C VAL A 96 -0.88 -11.17 -9.01
N GLY A 97 -1.59 -11.79 -9.96
CA GLY A 97 -1.01 -12.46 -11.13
C GLY A 97 -1.22 -11.78 -12.50
N ALA A 98 -1.76 -10.57 -12.61
CA ALA A 98 -1.75 -9.86 -13.88
C ALA A 98 -0.43 -9.08 -14.00
N ALA A 99 0.62 -9.78 -14.42
CA ALA A 99 1.88 -9.19 -14.85
C ALA A 99 1.62 -7.87 -15.57
N ARG A 100 2.07 -6.77 -14.96
CA ARG A 100 2.34 -5.45 -15.56
C ARG A 100 1.63 -5.22 -16.90
N ARG A 101 0.30 -5.22 -16.94
CA ARG A 101 -0.35 -4.34 -17.90
C ARG A 101 -0.19 -2.98 -17.25
N GLU A 102 0.93 -2.33 -17.57
CA GLU A 102 1.03 -0.88 -17.47
C GLU A 102 -0.27 -0.36 -18.05
N ARG A 103 -1.21 -0.01 -17.17
CA ARG A 103 -2.45 0.63 -17.55
C ARG A 103 -1.97 1.84 -18.34
N PRO A 104 -2.25 1.96 -19.66
CA PRO A 104 -1.65 3.02 -20.46
C PRO A 104 -1.91 4.33 -19.75
N GLU A 105 -0.85 4.93 -19.20
CA GLU A 105 -0.93 6.15 -18.41
C GLU A 105 -1.59 7.20 -19.32
N LYS A 106 -2.74 7.73 -18.89
CA LYS A 106 -3.37 8.85 -19.57
C LYS A 106 -2.30 9.94 -19.68
N ARG A 107 -2.03 10.37 -20.91
CA ARG A 107 -0.98 11.33 -21.27
C ARG A 107 -0.92 12.46 -20.27
N VAL A 108 0.30 12.74 -19.80
CA VAL A 108 0.70 13.82 -18.91
C VAL A 108 0.10 15.13 -19.39
N GLY A 109 -0.98 15.55 -18.73
CA GLY A 109 -1.75 16.73 -19.09
C GLY A 109 -2.86 16.93 -18.08
N GLY A 110 -2.52 17.52 -16.93
CA GLY A 110 -3.50 17.97 -15.94
C GLY A 110 -3.44 17.21 -14.61
N GLY A 111 -2.78 17.85 -13.63
CA GLY A 111 -3.06 17.76 -12.19
C GLY A 111 -3.48 16.41 -11.59
N GLY A 112 -2.52 15.69 -11.01
CA GLY A 112 -2.81 14.69 -9.98
C GLY A 112 -2.01 13.40 -10.16
N PHE A 113 -1.39 12.92 -9.08
CA PHE A 113 -0.77 11.59 -8.91
C PHE A 113 0.71 11.37 -9.29
N GLY A 114 1.44 12.35 -9.84
CA GLY A 114 2.88 12.19 -10.13
C GLY A 114 3.80 12.07 -8.89
N PHE A 115 3.38 12.62 -7.75
CA PHE A 115 4.20 12.73 -6.53
C PHE A 115 4.60 11.37 -5.94
N TYR A 116 3.68 10.39 -5.95
CA TYR A 116 3.92 9.07 -5.35
C TYR A 116 4.87 8.19 -6.17
N LYS A 117 5.01 8.45 -7.48
CA LYS A 117 5.90 7.71 -8.38
C LYS A 117 7.37 7.93 -8.02
N GLN A 118 7.72 9.17 -7.73
CA GLN A 118 9.09 9.59 -7.36
C GLN A 118 9.52 9.08 -5.97
N MET A 119 8.56 8.66 -5.14
CA MET A 119 8.81 8.13 -3.79
C MET A 119 8.92 6.61 -3.74
N ASN A 120 8.34 5.91 -4.72
CA ASN A 120 8.46 4.45 -4.85
C ASN A 120 9.80 4.04 -5.49
N GLU A 121 10.47 4.97 -6.16
CA GLU A 121 11.82 4.85 -6.72
C GLU A 121 12.88 5.13 -5.64
N GLY A 122 13.19 4.12 -4.83
CA GLY A 122 14.41 4.14 -4.03
C GLY A 122 15.64 4.14 -4.93
N SER A 123 16.45 5.20 -4.87
CA SER A 123 17.88 5.28 -5.25
C SER A 123 18.36 4.46 -6.46
N ALA A 124 17.57 4.34 -7.53
CA ALA A 124 18.06 3.88 -8.82
C ALA A 124 18.48 5.12 -9.61
N SER A 125 19.78 5.20 -9.92
CA SER A 125 20.40 6.25 -10.73
C SER A 125 19.49 6.68 -11.87
N LYS A 126 19.07 7.95 -11.89
CA LYS A 126 18.38 8.57 -13.03
C LYS A 126 19.27 8.40 -14.26
N GLN A 127 19.02 7.37 -15.06
CA GLN A 127 19.64 7.24 -16.37
C GLN A 127 19.03 8.33 -17.23
N ARG A 128 19.74 9.45 -17.36
CA ARG A 128 19.34 10.54 -18.23
C ARG A 128 19.36 10.00 -19.66
N HIS A 129 18.18 9.72 -20.22
CA HIS A 129 18.05 9.48 -21.64
C HIS A 129 18.32 10.81 -22.36
N PHE A 130 19.56 11.00 -22.82
CA PHE A 130 19.88 12.06 -23.76
C PHE A 130 19.27 11.70 -25.11
N LYS A 131 18.26 12.47 -25.52
CA LYS A 131 17.70 12.40 -26.87
C LYS A 131 18.78 12.92 -27.82
N GLN A 132 19.30 12.06 -28.69
CA GLN A 132 20.25 12.48 -29.72
C GLN A 132 19.55 13.52 -30.61
N VAL A 133 20.06 14.74 -30.59
CA VAL A 133 19.61 15.79 -31.50
C VAL A 133 20.13 15.43 -32.89
N ASN A 134 19.24 15.37 -33.87
CA ASN A 134 19.61 14.99 -35.23
C ASN A 134 20.65 15.99 -35.78
N ARG A 135 21.80 15.47 -36.25
CA ARG A 135 23.02 16.24 -36.60
C ARG A 135 22.78 17.30 -37.69
N ASP A 136 21.68 17.18 -38.44
CA ASP A 136 21.31 18.09 -39.52
C ASP A 136 20.74 19.43 -39.03
N GLN A 137 20.29 19.55 -37.78
CA GLN A 137 19.85 20.85 -37.22
C GLN A 137 21.02 21.71 -36.70
N ALA A 138 22.17 21.12 -36.41
CA ALA A 138 23.31 21.84 -35.83
C ALA A 138 24.10 22.70 -36.84
N LYS A 139 23.95 22.46 -38.15
CA LYS A 139 24.69 23.18 -39.20
C LYS A 139 24.07 24.50 -39.65
N LYS A 140 22.92 24.91 -39.09
CA LYS A 140 22.26 26.17 -39.47
C LYS A 140 22.66 27.39 -38.64
N PHE A 141 23.53 27.23 -37.64
CA PHE A 141 23.96 28.31 -36.74
C PHE A 141 25.44 28.70 -36.86
N THR A 142 26.11 28.32 -37.94
CA THR A 142 27.46 28.80 -38.25
C THR A 142 27.47 29.50 -39.60
N ARG A 143 27.25 30.80 -39.56
CA ARG A 143 27.78 31.76 -40.54
C ARG A 143 28.17 33.04 -39.83
#